data_AF-A0A3D2NFG2-F1
#
_entry.id   AF-A0A3D2NFG2-F1
#
_cell.length_a   1.000
_cell.length_b   1.000
_cell.length_c   1.000
_cell.angle_alpha   90.00
_cell.angle_beta   90.00
_cell.angle_gamma   90.00
#
_symmetry.space_group_name_H-M   'P 1'
#
loop_
_entity.id
_entity.type
_entity.pdbx_description
1 polymer ?
#
loop_
_entity_poly.entity_id
_entity_poly.type
_entity_poly.pdbx_seq_one_letter_code
_entity_poly.pdbx_strand_id
1 'polypeptide(L)'
;MKTIGVLLAVILLTVSVPGCAGTVDSRPSGEPGVWQLQSEPSRDSTSIDIVVSRLECASGVTGEVLNPLVRSERDRVVVTTPVADNGTDDGECQGNNGVALNVSLGESLGERILVDGACLDTDARTTTLCDDPVRWRP
;
A
#
# COMPACT_ATOMS: atom_id res chain seq x y z
N MET A 1 50.11 57.85 -26.54
CA MET A 1 49.75 56.74 -27.45
C MET A 1 48.76 55.84 -26.73
N LYS A 2 47.58 55.65 -27.32
CA LYS A 2 46.49 54.80 -26.84
C LYS A 2 46.85 53.33 -27.06
N THR A 3 46.61 52.47 -26.07
CA THR A 3 46.49 51.02 -26.31
C THR A 3 45.25 50.51 -25.58
N ILE A 4 44.45 49.78 -26.35
CA ILE A 4 43.09 49.28 -26.13
C ILE A 4 43.15 47.81 -25.69
N GLY A 5 42.21 47.39 -24.83
CA GLY A 5 41.64 46.02 -24.78
C GLY A 5 42.56 44.94 -24.19
N VAL A 6 42.10 43.97 -23.42
CA VAL A 6 40.93 43.10 -23.62
C VAL A 6 40.47 42.60 -22.25
N LEU A 7 39.17 42.76 -21.93
CA LEU A 7 38.54 42.04 -20.83
C LEU A 7 38.36 40.57 -21.24
N LEU A 8 38.99 39.64 -20.53
CA LEU A 8 38.62 38.23 -20.57
C LEU A 8 37.38 38.02 -19.70
N ALA A 9 36.23 37.80 -20.33
CA ALA A 9 35.04 37.29 -19.66
C ALA A 9 35.09 35.74 -19.66
N VAL A 10 35.29 35.14 -18.50
CA VAL A 10 35.18 33.68 -18.30
C VAL A 10 33.70 33.37 -18.11
N ILE A 11 33.07 32.82 -19.14
CA ILE A 11 31.68 32.36 -19.10
C ILE A 11 31.67 30.96 -18.47
N LEU A 12 31.29 30.87 -17.20
CA LEU A 12 30.98 29.62 -16.52
C LEU A 12 29.60 29.13 -17.00
N LEU A 13 29.59 28.18 -17.95
CA LEU A 13 28.37 27.44 -18.32
C LEU A 13 28.02 26.45 -17.21
N THR A 14 26.97 26.75 -16.45
CA THR A 14 26.34 25.79 -15.54
C THR A 14 25.48 24.83 -16.35
N VAL A 15 25.90 23.58 -16.46
CA VAL A 15 25.08 22.50 -17.06
C VAL A 15 24.05 22.05 -16.03
N SER A 16 22.81 22.53 -16.16
CA SER A 16 21.67 21.97 -15.44
C SER A 16 21.26 20.67 -16.11
N VAL A 17 21.55 19.53 -15.48
CA VAL A 17 21.01 18.24 -15.90
C VAL A 17 19.56 18.18 -15.40
N PRO A 18 18.54 18.13 -16.28
CA PRO A 18 17.18 17.84 -15.83
C PRO A 18 17.15 16.38 -15.37
N GLY A 19 17.22 16.19 -14.05
CA GLY A 19 16.91 14.90 -13.45
C GLY A 19 15.44 14.61 -13.67
N CYS A 20 15.12 13.75 -14.63
CA CYS A 20 13.81 13.12 -14.71
C CYS A 20 13.67 12.20 -13.49
N ALA A 21 13.20 12.74 -12.37
CA ALA A 21 12.70 11.94 -11.27
C ALA A 21 11.35 11.35 -11.73
N GLY A 22 11.41 10.16 -12.34
CA GLY A 22 10.21 9.36 -12.55
C GLY A 22 9.65 9.00 -11.19
N THR A 23 8.45 9.50 -10.88
CA THR A 23 7.67 9.03 -9.74
C THR A 23 7.25 7.60 -10.06
N VAL A 24 7.95 6.62 -9.48
CA VAL A 24 7.43 5.25 -9.40
C VAL A 24 6.14 5.33 -8.56
N ASP A 25 5.01 4.99 -9.16
CA ASP A 25 3.76 4.87 -8.41
C ASP A 25 3.93 3.67 -7.47
N SER A 26 4.12 3.96 -6.18
CA SER A 26 4.31 2.95 -5.14
C SER A 26 3.01 2.22 -4.78
N ARG A 27 1.92 2.42 -5.54
CA ARG A 27 0.71 1.63 -5.35
C ARG A 27 1.00 0.15 -5.60
N PRO A 28 0.46 -0.74 -4.74
CA PRO A 28 0.45 -2.17 -5.03
C PRO A 28 -0.07 -2.39 -6.46
N SER A 29 0.62 -3.18 -7.26
CA SER A 29 0.03 -3.69 -8.49
C SER A 29 -1.09 -4.66 -8.11
N GLY A 30 -2.31 -4.44 -8.60
CA GLY A 30 -3.48 -5.27 -8.32
C GLY A 30 -4.67 -4.46 -7.79
N GLU A 31 -5.78 -5.16 -7.62
CA GLU A 31 -7.03 -4.61 -7.10
C GLU A 31 -7.06 -4.67 -5.57
N PRO A 32 -7.86 -3.83 -4.90
CA PRO A 32 -7.90 -3.78 -3.45
C PRO A 32 -8.54 -5.05 -2.85
N GLY A 33 -7.79 -5.72 -1.98
CA GLY A 33 -8.33 -6.71 -1.03
C GLY A 33 -8.36 -6.14 0.38
N VAL A 34 -9.50 -6.27 1.05
CA VAL A 34 -9.67 -5.96 2.48
C VAL A 34 -9.46 -7.22 3.31
N TRP A 35 -9.09 -7.07 4.58
CA TRP A 35 -8.81 -8.23 5.41
C TRP A 35 -9.31 -8.10 6.85
N GLN A 36 -9.47 -9.27 7.48
CA GLN A 36 -9.88 -9.42 8.88
C GLN A 36 -8.94 -10.40 9.59
N LEU A 37 -8.71 -10.19 10.88
CA LEU A 37 -7.92 -11.11 11.70
C LEU A 37 -8.66 -12.44 11.90
N GLN A 38 -7.94 -13.56 11.78
CA GLN A 38 -8.45 -14.88 12.15
C GLN A 38 -8.36 -15.14 13.65
N SER A 39 -7.39 -14.51 14.30
CA SER A 39 -7.21 -14.56 15.74
C SER A 39 -6.60 -13.25 16.24
N GLU A 40 -6.84 -12.95 17.51
CA GLU A 40 -6.30 -11.75 18.15
C GLU A 40 -4.77 -11.89 18.29
N PRO A 41 -3.97 -10.99 17.71
CA PRO A 41 -2.53 -11.00 17.90
C PRO A 41 -2.16 -10.43 19.28
N SER A 42 -0.91 -10.62 19.67
CA SER A 42 -0.34 -10.00 20.86
C SER A 42 0.73 -8.97 20.49
N ARG A 43 1.20 -8.20 21.48
CA ARG A 43 2.31 -7.25 21.31
C ARG A 43 3.60 -7.92 20.84
N ASP A 44 3.77 -9.22 21.11
CA ASP A 44 4.95 -9.99 20.71
C ASP A 44 4.80 -10.65 19.33
N SER A 45 3.61 -10.58 18.71
CA SER A 45 3.35 -11.16 17.39
C SER A 45 4.26 -10.54 16.33
N THR A 46 5.01 -11.39 15.64
CA THR A 46 5.83 -11.07 14.45
C THR A 46 5.19 -11.52 13.14
N SER A 47 4.03 -12.16 13.24
CA SER A 47 3.15 -12.55 12.13
C SER A 47 1.69 -12.48 12.58
N ILE A 48 0.80 -12.40 11.60
CA ILE A 48 -0.66 -12.44 11.81
C ILE A 48 -1.31 -13.38 10.81
N ASP A 49 -2.39 -14.03 11.24
CA ASP A 49 -3.28 -14.81 10.38
C ASP A 49 -4.50 -13.97 10.03
N ILE A 50 -4.74 -13.77 8.73
CA ILE A 50 -5.83 -12.96 8.21
C ILE A 50 -6.65 -13.72 7.18
N VAL A 51 -7.91 -13.29 7.00
CA VAL A 51 -8.74 -13.66 5.86
C VAL A 51 -8.89 -12.44 4.97
N VAL A 52 -8.45 -12.58 3.72
CA VAL A 52 -8.56 -11.55 2.69
C VAL A 52 -9.83 -11.77 1.87
N SER A 53 -10.52 -10.69 1.55
CA SER A 53 -11.64 -10.67 0.62
C SER A 53 -11.44 -9.52 -0.37
N ARG A 54 -11.68 -9.79 -1.65
CA ARG A 54 -11.70 -8.75 -2.68
C ARG A 54 -12.75 -7.71 -2.33
N LEU A 55 -12.41 -6.43 -2.51
CA LEU A 55 -13.35 -5.33 -2.27
C LEU A 55 -14.44 -5.24 -3.34
N GLU A 56 -14.05 -5.38 -4.61
CA GLU A 56 -14.95 -5.25 -5.76
C GLU A 56 -15.94 -6.40 -5.90
N CYS A 57 -17.05 -6.14 -6.57
CA CYS A 57 -18.05 -7.17 -6.83
C CYS A 57 -17.50 -8.19 -7.83
N ALA A 58 -17.52 -9.47 -7.43
CA ALA A 58 -16.91 -10.54 -8.20
C ALA A 58 -17.68 -11.86 -8.06
N SER A 59 -19.00 -11.76 -7.87
CA SER A 59 -19.90 -12.90 -7.84
C SER A 59 -19.46 -14.01 -6.85
N GLY A 60 -18.90 -13.62 -5.70
CA GLY A 60 -18.49 -14.57 -4.66
C GLY A 60 -17.02 -14.94 -4.67
N VAL A 61 -16.20 -14.39 -5.57
CA VAL A 61 -14.82 -14.83 -5.81
C VAL A 61 -13.80 -13.74 -5.47
N THR A 62 -12.92 -14.01 -4.51
CA THR A 62 -11.80 -13.10 -4.19
C THR A 62 -10.67 -13.17 -5.21
N GLY A 63 -10.37 -14.37 -5.71
CA GLY A 63 -9.28 -14.60 -6.66
C GLY A 63 -7.93 -14.83 -5.95
N GLU A 64 -6.84 -14.63 -6.70
CA GLU A 64 -5.48 -14.76 -6.19
C GLU A 64 -5.12 -13.56 -5.31
N VAL A 65 -4.72 -13.82 -4.07
CA VAL A 65 -4.13 -12.80 -3.20
C VAL A 65 -2.65 -12.69 -3.54
N LEU A 66 -2.23 -11.51 -3.96
CA LEU A 66 -0.83 -11.21 -4.29
C LEU A 66 -0.02 -11.00 -3.01
N ASN A 67 1.31 -10.88 -3.15
CA ASN A 67 2.19 -10.68 -2.00
C ASN A 67 1.79 -9.45 -1.18
N PRO A 68 1.57 -9.60 0.14
CA PRO A 68 1.17 -8.48 0.99
C PRO A 68 2.30 -7.47 1.11
N LEU A 69 1.95 -6.19 1.13
CA LEU A 69 2.87 -5.12 1.44
C LEU A 69 2.69 -4.72 2.90
N VAL A 70 3.77 -4.89 3.68
CA VAL A 70 3.82 -4.50 5.09
C VAL A 70 4.67 -3.25 5.21
N ARG A 71 4.05 -2.16 5.68
CA ARG A 71 4.74 -0.92 6.00
C ARG A 71 4.72 -0.70 7.50
N SER A 72 5.88 -0.87 8.12
CA SER A 72 6.09 -0.58 9.53
C SER A 72 6.37 0.91 9.73
N GLU A 73 5.57 1.54 10.59
CA GLU A 73 5.72 2.93 11.00
C GLU A 73 5.93 2.98 12.52
N ARG A 74 6.09 4.19 13.07
CA ARG A 74 6.37 4.38 14.50
C ARG A 74 5.18 3.97 15.38
N ASP A 75 3.96 4.29 14.96
CA ASP A 75 2.72 4.15 15.73
C ASP A 75 1.79 3.07 15.17
N ARG A 76 2.07 2.54 13.98
CA ARG A 76 1.21 1.59 13.28
C ARG A 76 2.01 0.64 12.39
N VAL A 77 1.40 -0.47 12.05
CA VAL A 77 1.83 -1.35 10.96
C VAL A 77 0.67 -1.43 9.97
N VAL A 78 0.92 -1.02 8.73
CA VAL A 78 -0.06 -1.04 7.64
C VAL A 78 0.16 -2.28 6.80
N VAL A 79 -0.86 -3.12 6.70
CA VAL A 79 -0.85 -4.33 5.87
C VAL A 79 -1.79 -4.13 4.69
N THR A 80 -1.26 -4.18 3.47
CA THR A 80 -2.03 -4.08 2.24
C THR A 80 -2.00 -5.41 1.51
N THR A 81 -3.17 -5.95 1.16
CA THR A 81 -3.32 -7.24 0.50
C THR A 81 -3.95 -7.05 -0.88
N PRO A 82 -3.14 -6.72 -1.90
CA PRO A 82 -3.65 -6.65 -3.27
C PRO A 82 -4.12 -8.03 -3.74
N VAL A 83 -5.13 -8.04 -4.60
CA VAL A 83 -5.59 -9.23 -5.32
C VAL A 83 -5.29 -9.06 -6.81
N ALA A 84 -5.04 -10.17 -7.50
CA ALA A 84 -4.82 -10.14 -8.94
C ALA A 84 -6.10 -9.68 -9.66
N ASP A 85 -5.93 -8.91 -10.73
CA ASP A 85 -7.02 -8.50 -11.64
C ASP A 85 -7.89 -9.71 -12.01
N ASN A 86 -9.21 -9.61 -11.79
CA ASN A 86 -10.13 -10.71 -12.12
C ASN A 86 -10.68 -10.64 -13.54
N GLY A 87 -10.44 -9.55 -14.27
CA GLY A 87 -10.89 -9.30 -15.63
C GLY A 87 -12.42 -9.21 -15.77
N THR A 88 -13.15 -8.99 -14.68
CA THR A 88 -14.61 -8.95 -14.66
C THR A 88 -15.12 -7.65 -14.07
N ASP A 89 -15.64 -6.76 -14.92
CA ASP A 89 -16.30 -5.52 -14.48
C ASP A 89 -17.77 -5.73 -14.08
N ASP A 90 -18.36 -6.90 -14.38
CA ASP A 90 -19.80 -7.20 -14.27
C ASP A 90 -20.14 -8.19 -13.12
N GLY A 91 -19.34 -8.22 -12.05
CA GLY A 91 -19.59 -9.10 -10.91
C GLY A 91 -20.78 -8.67 -10.04
N GLU A 92 -21.53 -9.63 -9.51
CA GLU A 92 -22.60 -9.37 -8.53
C GLU A 92 -22.03 -9.10 -7.12
N CYS A 93 -22.76 -8.29 -6.33
CA CYS A 93 -22.28 -7.73 -5.06
C CYS A 93 -22.82 -8.48 -3.81
N GLN A 94 -22.81 -9.81 -3.80
CA GLN A 94 -23.21 -10.62 -2.62
C GLN A 94 -22.10 -10.78 -1.56
N GLY A 95 -20.93 -10.16 -1.79
CA GLY A 95 -19.70 -10.41 -1.03
C GLY A 95 -18.88 -11.57 -1.61
N ASN A 96 -17.58 -11.57 -1.33
CA ASN A 96 -16.63 -12.55 -1.89
C ASN A 96 -16.13 -13.54 -0.81
N ASN A 97 -15.75 -14.75 -1.22
CA ASN A 97 -15.19 -15.75 -0.32
C ASN A 97 -13.91 -15.24 0.37
N GLY A 98 -13.65 -15.73 1.57
CA GLY A 98 -12.39 -15.45 2.27
C GLY A 98 -11.23 -16.32 1.77
N VAL A 99 -10.03 -15.74 1.67
CA VAL A 99 -8.77 -16.44 1.41
C VAL A 99 -7.85 -16.26 2.61
N ALA A 100 -7.46 -17.34 3.28
CA ALA A 100 -6.57 -17.29 4.44
C ALA A 100 -5.14 -16.97 4.01
N LEU A 101 -4.47 -16.10 4.76
CA LEU A 101 -3.10 -15.68 4.53
C LEU A 101 -2.38 -15.48 5.87
N ASN A 102 -1.17 -16.05 6.00
CA ASN A 102 -0.24 -15.70 7.07
C ASN A 102 0.68 -14.58 6.59
N VAL A 103 0.69 -13.45 7.29
CA VAL A 103 1.50 -12.28 6.95
C VAL A 103 2.63 -12.13 7.95
N SER A 104 3.88 -12.14 7.48
CA SER A 104 5.04 -11.79 8.31
C SER A 104 5.14 -10.28 8.43
N LEU A 105 5.30 -9.78 9.67
CA LEU A 105 5.42 -8.35 9.97
C LEU A 105 6.87 -7.85 9.97
N GLY A 106 7.84 -8.78 9.96
CA GLY A 106 9.28 -8.49 10.10
C GLY A 106 9.73 -8.13 11.52
N GLU A 107 8.91 -7.40 12.28
CA GLU A 107 9.13 -7.00 13.67
C GLU A 107 7.91 -7.34 14.54
N SER A 108 8.08 -7.38 15.87
CA SER A 108 6.96 -7.59 16.79
C SER A 108 6.06 -6.36 16.85
N LEU A 109 4.74 -6.54 16.99
CA LEU A 109 3.80 -5.40 16.98
C LEU A 109 4.12 -4.31 18.01
N GLY A 110 4.48 -4.68 19.23
CA GLY A 110 4.69 -3.77 20.35
C GLY A 110 3.44 -2.95 20.65
N GLU A 111 3.59 -1.63 20.73
CA GLU A 111 2.49 -0.68 20.98
C GLU A 111 1.80 -0.19 19.69
N ARG A 112 2.15 -0.76 18.53
CA ARG A 112 1.66 -0.27 17.24
C ARG A 112 0.28 -0.84 16.92
N ILE A 113 -0.60 -0.03 16.37
CA ILE A 113 -1.89 -0.52 15.86
C ILE A 113 -1.71 -1.27 14.54
N LEU A 114 -2.60 -2.23 14.23
CA LEU A 114 -2.68 -2.83 12.89
C LEU A 114 -3.72 -2.12 12.04
N VAL A 115 -3.36 -1.81 10.80
CA VAL A 115 -4.21 -1.06 9.88
C VAL A 115 -4.33 -1.78 8.55
N ASP A 116 -5.56 -1.93 8.07
CA ASP A 116 -5.86 -2.38 6.72
C ASP A 116 -5.56 -1.27 5.72
N GLY A 117 -4.53 -1.47 4.90
CA GLY A 117 -4.07 -0.49 3.94
C GLY A 117 -5.08 -0.18 2.84
N ALA A 118 -5.92 -1.16 2.45
CA ALA A 118 -6.98 -0.91 1.48
C ALA A 118 -7.99 0.12 2.02
N CYS A 119 -8.31 0.05 3.31
CA CYS A 119 -9.21 0.98 3.97
C CYS A 119 -8.61 2.37 4.25
N LEU A 120 -7.33 2.59 3.94
CA LEU A 120 -6.74 3.93 3.92
C LEU A 120 -6.99 4.64 2.60
N ASP A 121 -7.26 3.91 1.51
CA ASP A 121 -7.59 4.42 0.18
C ASP A 121 -9.03 4.98 0.13
N THR A 122 -9.26 6.02 -0.68
CA THR A 122 -10.53 6.77 -0.71
C THR A 122 -11.70 5.96 -1.22
N ASP A 123 -11.47 5.04 -2.16
CA ASP A 123 -12.55 4.29 -2.80
C ASP A 123 -13.07 3.17 -1.89
N ALA A 124 -12.21 2.59 -1.06
CA ALA A 124 -12.60 1.57 -0.10
C ALA A 124 -13.30 2.13 1.14
N ARG A 125 -12.92 3.34 1.58
CA ARG A 125 -13.47 4.01 2.78
C ARG A 125 -14.97 4.22 2.77
N THR A 126 -15.61 4.23 1.60
CA THR A 126 -17.06 4.40 1.49
C THR A 126 -17.83 3.08 1.65
N THR A 127 -17.13 1.96 1.81
CA THR A 127 -17.73 0.64 2.02
C THR A 127 -17.77 0.29 3.51
N THR A 128 -18.79 -0.47 3.92
CA THR A 128 -18.93 -0.94 5.31
C THR A 128 -17.78 -1.82 5.79
N LEU A 129 -17.04 -2.43 4.86
CA LEU A 129 -15.84 -3.23 5.16
C LEU A 129 -14.69 -2.36 5.70
N CYS A 130 -14.74 -1.05 5.47
CA CYS A 130 -13.71 -0.07 5.83
C CYS A 130 -14.23 1.06 6.74
N ASP A 131 -15.28 0.81 7.52
CA ASP A 131 -15.79 1.77 8.52
C ASP A 131 -14.69 2.20 9.53
N ASP A 132 -13.82 1.26 9.94
CA ASP A 132 -12.56 1.54 10.65
C ASP A 132 -11.42 0.82 9.91
N PRO A 133 -10.38 1.53 9.44
CA PRO A 133 -9.18 0.90 8.88
C PRO A 133 -8.35 0.20 9.96
N VAL A 134 -8.51 0.54 11.24
CA VAL A 134 -7.77 -0.09 12.34
C VAL A 134 -8.40 -1.44 12.70
N ARG A 135 -7.63 -2.51 12.54
CA ARG A 135 -8.07 -3.88 12.80
C ARG A 135 -7.65 -4.41 14.17
N TRP A 136 -6.70 -3.75 14.82
CA TRP A 136 -6.21 -4.14 16.13
C TRP A 136 -5.57 -2.98 16.89
N ARG A 137 -5.67 -3.01 18.21
CA ARG A 137 -4.98 -2.12 19.15
C ARG A 137 -4.43 -2.95 20.32
N PRO A 138 -3.23 -2.61 20.83
CA PRO A 138 -2.55 -3.35 21.90
C PRO A 138 -3.19 -3.19 23.29
#